data_AF-A0A6T7JTQ9-F1
#
_entry.id   AF-A0A6T7JTQ9-F1
#
_cell.length_a   1.000
_cell.length_b   1.000
_cell.length_c   1.000
_cell.angle_alpha   90.00
_cell.angle_beta   90.00
_cell.angle_gamma   90.00
#
_symmetry.space_group_name_H-M   'P 1'
#
loop_
_entity.id
_entity.type
_entity.pdbx_description
1 polymer ?
#
loop_
_entity_poly.entity_id
_entity_poly.type
_entity_poly.pdbx_seq_one_letter_code
_entity_poly.pdbx_strand_id
1 'polypeptide(L)'
;MTITRPLLAVLRRKSAMRSFGTVSGSHRASAALFSVGPAQRSLGHQGYFVSAPLQQHNLSMFSTDASSSKDEPSGETTSEPSAEPTTKVESMEFQAETRQLLDIVTNSLYTDKEVFLRELVSNASDALEKLRHVQATNQATTIDSDVPLEIRIETDEVNGTLTITDTGIGLTRDDMISHLGTIARSGSKAFASEMAKNNPDSVDPSLGIIGKFGVGFYSAFMVGEKVQVRSKSSMESEKESKTPIVWSSSGTGSYDIAALSSDIRQDRGASVVIHLKDDHLEYADEKRVETVLKKYSNFVNFPIFLNGERVNTMEAIWAKPPKEVTDETHTSFYKFLANAFDEPLDVLHYRADAPLEIKALFYIPSFHSEKHGMGRMEPGVSLYSRKVLIEAKSPDILPDWLRFVKGVVDSE
;
A
#
# COMPACT_ATOMS: atom_id res chain seq x y z
N MET A 1 -0.74 7.86 -29.61
CA MET A 1 -1.26 9.00 -30.43
C MET A 1 -2.36 9.79 -29.73
N THR A 2 -3.13 9.19 -28.82
CA THR A 2 -4.32 9.78 -28.18
C THR A 2 -4.01 10.94 -27.21
N ILE A 3 -2.93 10.84 -26.42
CA ILE A 3 -2.60 11.83 -25.37
C ILE A 3 -1.77 13.03 -25.90
N THR A 4 -0.96 12.80 -26.93
CA THR A 4 -0.04 13.83 -27.46
C THR A 4 -0.78 15.01 -28.12
N ARG A 5 -1.97 14.77 -28.71
CA ARG A 5 -2.78 15.81 -29.36
C ARG A 5 -3.35 16.82 -28.37
N PRO A 6 -4.02 16.42 -27.27
CA PRO A 6 -4.41 17.33 -26.19
C PRO A 6 -3.24 18.15 -25.66
N LEU A 7 -2.10 17.52 -25.40
CA LEU A 7 -0.91 18.18 -24.87
C LEU A 7 -0.33 19.22 -25.85
N LEU A 8 -0.30 18.89 -27.16
CA LEU A 8 0.05 19.84 -28.22
C LEU A 8 -0.93 21.01 -28.30
N ALA A 9 -2.23 20.79 -28.05
CA ALA A 9 -3.22 21.86 -28.04
C ALA A 9 -2.97 22.85 -26.89
N VAL A 10 -2.61 22.37 -25.70
CA VAL A 10 -2.18 23.21 -24.56
C VAL A 10 -0.96 24.04 -24.93
N LEU A 11 0.09 23.41 -25.48
CA LEU A 11 1.30 24.10 -25.91
C LEU A 11 1.03 25.17 -26.98
N ARG A 12 0.14 24.89 -27.95
CA ARG A 12 -0.22 25.84 -29.02
C ARG A 12 -1.05 27.02 -28.53
N ARG A 13 -2.00 26.82 -27.60
CA ARG A 13 -2.79 27.93 -27.02
C ARG A 13 -1.90 28.97 -26.36
N LYS A 14 -0.83 28.54 -25.66
CA LYS A 14 0.11 29.48 -25.03
C LYS A 14 1.08 30.13 -26.00
N SER A 15 1.53 29.43 -27.03
CA SER A 15 2.31 30.07 -28.12
C SER A 15 1.48 31.18 -28.78
N ALA A 16 0.18 30.95 -29.00
CA ALA A 16 -0.73 31.94 -29.56
C ALA A 16 -0.96 33.12 -28.59
N MET A 17 -1.19 32.87 -27.29
CA MET A 17 -1.32 33.94 -26.29
C MET A 17 -0.06 34.79 -26.13
N ARG A 18 1.14 34.21 -26.25
CA ARG A 18 2.40 34.99 -26.27
C ARG A 18 2.57 35.83 -27.53
N SER A 19 2.08 35.38 -28.68
CA SER A 19 2.11 36.17 -29.92
C SER A 19 1.09 37.31 -29.97
N PHE A 20 0.06 37.31 -29.13
CA PHE A 20 -0.90 38.42 -29.01
C PHE A 20 -0.50 39.47 -27.96
N GLY A 21 0.60 39.26 -27.22
CA GLY A 21 1.09 40.17 -26.17
C GLY A 21 2.01 41.30 -26.64
N THR A 22 2.37 41.37 -27.92
CA THR A 22 3.17 42.48 -28.47
C THR A 22 2.28 43.46 -29.22
N VAL A 23 1.59 44.33 -28.49
CA VAL A 23 1.09 45.61 -29.02
C VAL A 23 1.60 46.74 -28.13
N SER A 24 2.24 47.70 -28.78
CA SER A 24 2.86 48.91 -28.25
C SER A 24 1.90 49.76 -27.40
N GLY A 25 2.40 50.29 -26.27
CA GLY A 25 1.70 51.33 -25.50
C GLY A 25 2.62 52.01 -24.50
N SER A 26 3.12 53.19 -24.88
CA SER A 26 3.97 54.08 -24.09
C SER A 26 3.23 54.80 -22.95
N HIS A 27 3.89 54.90 -21.78
CA HIS A 27 3.81 55.95 -20.75
C HIS A 27 2.44 56.31 -20.13
N ARG A 28 2.30 56.05 -18.83
CA ARG A 28 2.31 57.11 -17.79
C ARG A 28 2.30 56.52 -16.38
N ALA A 29 3.23 57.01 -15.56
CA ALA A 29 3.22 56.86 -14.12
C ALA A 29 2.08 57.70 -13.50
N SER A 30 1.42 57.18 -12.47
CA SER A 30 0.71 57.98 -11.48
C SER A 30 0.82 57.29 -10.13
N ALA A 31 1.58 57.95 -9.26
CA ALA A 31 1.61 57.70 -7.84
C ALA A 31 0.31 58.24 -7.23
N ALA A 32 -0.30 57.46 -6.33
CA ALA A 32 -1.30 57.97 -5.39
C ALA A 32 -0.91 57.48 -3.99
N LEU A 33 -0.34 58.41 -3.23
CA LEU A 33 -0.21 58.40 -1.79
C LEU A 33 -1.61 58.35 -1.16
N PHE A 34 -1.83 57.50 -0.16
CA PHE A 34 -2.79 57.82 0.89
C PHE A 34 -2.30 57.42 2.29
N SER A 35 -2.58 58.36 3.18
CA SER A 35 -2.13 58.59 4.55
C SER A 35 -2.43 57.47 5.55
N VAL A 36 -1.51 57.37 6.51
CA VAL A 36 -1.61 56.71 7.82
C VAL A 36 -2.55 57.50 8.74
N GLY A 37 -3.25 56.80 9.65
CA GLY A 37 -3.85 57.37 10.87
C GLY A 37 -4.34 56.25 11.82
N PRO A 38 -4.05 56.29 13.13
CA PRO A 38 -3.92 55.08 13.97
C PRO A 38 -5.09 54.84 14.92
N ALA A 39 -5.24 53.60 15.43
CA ALA A 39 -6.00 53.34 16.66
C ALA A 39 -5.39 52.20 17.50
N GLN A 40 -5.37 52.47 18.79
CA GLN A 40 -4.66 51.88 19.92
C GLN A 40 -4.98 50.41 20.30
N ARG A 41 -3.92 49.75 20.79
CA ARG A 41 -3.80 48.85 21.96
C ARG A 41 -5.06 48.29 22.62
N SER A 42 -5.03 46.97 22.86
CA SER A 42 -5.34 46.37 24.16
C SER A 42 -4.59 45.04 24.34
N LEU A 43 -3.81 44.94 25.41
CA LEU A 43 -3.14 43.74 25.90
C LEU A 43 -4.14 42.83 26.63
N GLY A 44 -3.94 41.52 26.51
CA GLY A 44 -4.58 40.51 27.35
C GLY A 44 -3.71 39.27 27.45
N HIS A 45 -2.82 39.25 28.44
CA HIS A 45 -2.15 38.06 28.95
C HIS A 45 -3.16 37.15 29.66
N GLN A 46 -3.08 35.83 29.43
CA GLN A 46 -3.06 34.87 30.54
C GLN A 46 -2.66 33.48 30.01
N GLY A 47 -1.50 33.01 30.45
CA GLY A 47 -1.11 31.62 30.36
C GLY A 47 -1.67 30.83 31.55
N TYR A 48 -1.87 29.53 31.34
CA TYR A 48 -1.96 28.55 32.40
C TYR A 48 -1.11 27.33 32.01
N PHE A 49 0.07 27.25 32.64
CA PHE A 49 0.76 26.01 32.93
C PHE A 49 0.08 25.40 34.16
N VAL A 50 -0.36 24.14 34.09
CA VAL A 50 -0.44 23.28 35.28
C VAL A 50 0.01 21.87 34.92
N SER A 51 0.89 21.39 35.78
CA SER A 51 1.73 20.21 35.75
C SER A 51 0.98 18.93 36.06
N ALA A 52 1.44 17.82 35.50
CA ALA A 52 1.14 16.46 35.94
C ALA A 52 1.85 16.14 37.28
N PRO A 53 1.31 15.20 38.06
CA PRO A 53 2.12 14.39 38.97
C PRO A 53 2.19 12.93 38.48
N LEU A 54 3.42 12.47 38.26
CA LEU A 54 3.83 11.08 38.38
C LEU A 54 3.60 10.61 39.82
N GLN A 55 3.10 9.39 40.00
CA GLN A 55 3.38 8.63 41.21
C GLN A 55 3.68 7.17 40.88
N GLN A 56 4.86 6.77 41.35
CA GLN A 56 5.53 5.50 41.15
C GLN A 56 4.94 4.38 42.01
N HIS A 57 5.12 3.16 41.49
CA HIS A 57 5.47 1.89 42.13
C HIS A 57 5.04 1.62 43.59
N ASN A 58 4.37 0.47 43.76
CA ASN A 58 4.63 -0.43 44.87
C ASN A 58 4.85 -1.86 44.34
N LEU A 59 6.12 -2.26 44.29
CA LEU A 59 6.55 -3.66 44.31
C LEU A 59 6.73 -4.06 45.78
N SER A 60 6.13 -5.17 46.19
CA SER A 60 6.55 -5.98 47.34
C SER A 60 5.87 -7.34 47.18
N MET A 61 6.44 -8.49 47.48
CA MET A 61 7.75 -8.84 48.01
C MET A 61 7.88 -10.34 47.75
N PHE A 62 9.02 -10.78 47.21
CA PHE A 62 9.41 -12.18 47.24
C PHE A 62 9.74 -12.57 48.68
N SER A 63 9.21 -13.71 49.15
CA SER A 63 9.71 -14.40 50.34
C SER A 63 10.37 -15.69 49.89
N THR A 64 11.69 -15.71 50.00
CA THR A 64 12.55 -16.88 49.94
C THR A 64 12.45 -17.65 51.25
N ASP A 65 12.31 -18.97 51.19
CA ASP A 65 12.90 -19.85 52.19
C ASP A 65 13.48 -21.08 51.49
N ALA A 66 14.79 -21.23 51.66
CA ALA A 66 15.57 -22.38 51.26
C ALA A 66 15.72 -23.29 52.48
N SER A 67 15.47 -24.59 52.31
CA SER A 67 16.12 -25.59 53.17
C SER A 67 16.41 -26.85 52.37
N SER A 68 17.67 -27.27 52.44
CA SER A 68 18.24 -28.46 51.84
C SER A 68 17.93 -29.70 52.67
N SER A 69 17.60 -30.82 52.03
CA SER A 69 18.06 -32.14 52.47
C SER A 69 18.06 -33.12 51.31
N LYS A 70 19.17 -33.87 51.21
CA LYS A 70 19.35 -35.03 50.33
C LYS A 70 18.53 -36.19 50.89
N ASP A 71 17.98 -37.02 50.02
CA ASP A 71 18.02 -38.49 50.09
C ASP A 71 17.32 -39.09 48.86
N GLU A 72 18.02 -39.95 48.12
CA GLU A 72 17.42 -40.94 47.19
C GLU A 72 16.93 -42.14 48.02
N PRO A 73 15.83 -42.81 47.63
CA PRO A 73 15.98 -44.00 46.79
C PRO A 73 14.85 -44.27 45.76
N SER A 74 15.26 -44.92 44.67
CA SER A 74 14.56 -45.84 43.76
C SER A 74 13.03 -46.04 43.85
N GLY A 75 12.35 -45.90 42.69
CA GLY A 75 11.22 -46.75 42.30
C GLY A 75 9.98 -46.03 41.75
N GLU A 76 9.55 -46.46 40.56
CA GLU A 76 8.20 -46.35 39.96
C GLU A 76 7.78 -45.04 39.25
N THR A 77 7.84 -45.13 37.92
CA THR A 77 6.85 -44.71 36.92
C THR A 77 5.81 -43.66 37.36
N THR A 78 6.01 -42.42 36.94
CA THR A 78 4.91 -41.50 36.67
C THR A 78 5.24 -40.71 35.43
N SER A 79 4.58 -41.06 34.33
CA SER A 79 4.55 -40.27 33.10
C SER A 79 3.84 -38.95 33.42
N GLU A 80 4.59 -37.86 33.50
CA GLU A 80 4.02 -36.53 33.36
C GLU A 80 3.44 -36.39 31.94
N PRO A 81 2.16 -36.05 31.77
CA PRO A 81 1.69 -35.63 30.47
C PRO A 81 2.23 -34.21 30.24
N SER A 82 3.24 -34.10 29.37
CA SER A 82 3.53 -32.84 28.69
C SER A 82 2.26 -32.44 27.92
N ALA A 83 1.48 -31.52 28.49
CA ALA A 83 0.33 -30.94 27.84
C ALA A 83 0.82 -29.97 26.75
N GLU A 84 1.28 -30.52 25.63
CA GLU A 84 1.34 -29.78 24.37
C GLU A 84 -0.10 -29.59 23.88
N PRO A 85 -0.54 -28.37 23.52
CA PRO A 85 -1.71 -28.26 22.67
C PRO A 85 -1.26 -28.72 21.28
N THR A 86 -1.46 -30.00 20.97
CA THR A 86 -1.21 -30.56 19.65
C THR A 86 -2.24 -30.01 18.67
N THR A 87 -2.00 -28.81 18.14
CA THR A 87 -2.68 -28.37 16.92
C THR A 87 -2.27 -29.32 15.81
N LYS A 88 -3.21 -30.09 15.27
CA LYS A 88 -2.95 -31.05 14.19
C LYS A 88 -2.46 -30.28 12.96
N VAL A 89 -1.17 -30.41 12.66
CA VAL A 89 -0.53 -29.84 11.47
C VAL A 89 -0.74 -30.80 10.30
N GLU A 90 -1.23 -30.28 9.18
CA GLU A 90 -1.40 -31.03 7.93
C GLU A 90 -0.42 -30.51 6.88
N SER A 91 0.51 -31.36 6.46
CA SER A 91 1.45 -31.06 5.38
C SER A 91 0.82 -31.43 4.02
N MET A 92 0.88 -30.49 3.08
CA MET A 92 0.32 -30.61 1.74
C MET A 92 1.38 -30.30 0.69
N GLU A 93 1.32 -30.95 -0.46
CA GLU A 93 2.19 -30.61 -1.59
C GLU A 93 1.53 -29.60 -2.53
N PHE A 94 2.34 -28.70 -3.08
CA PHE A 94 1.94 -27.90 -4.22
C PHE A 94 1.70 -28.78 -5.45
N GLN A 95 0.73 -28.40 -6.27
CA GLN A 95 0.56 -29.02 -7.59
C GLN A 95 1.82 -28.86 -8.46
N ALA A 96 2.03 -29.75 -9.43
CA ALA A 96 3.27 -29.78 -10.21
C ALA A 96 3.51 -28.47 -10.98
N GLU A 97 2.44 -27.87 -11.52
CA GLU A 97 2.42 -26.58 -12.21
C GLU A 97 2.82 -25.43 -11.27
N THR A 98 2.42 -25.52 -10.01
CA THR A 98 2.72 -24.54 -8.95
C THR A 98 4.22 -24.50 -8.66
N ARG A 99 4.91 -25.65 -8.60
CA ARG A 99 6.37 -25.68 -8.38
C ARG A 99 7.15 -24.97 -9.49
N GLN A 100 6.80 -25.21 -10.75
CA GLN A 100 7.47 -24.58 -11.89
C GLN A 100 7.24 -23.07 -11.93
N LEU A 101 6.03 -22.62 -11.61
CA LEU A 101 5.71 -21.20 -11.60
C LEU A 101 6.36 -20.46 -10.42
N LEU A 102 6.51 -21.12 -9.26
CA LEU A 102 7.21 -20.53 -8.12
C LEU A 102 8.68 -20.24 -8.47
N ASP A 103 9.34 -21.17 -9.15
CA ASP A 103 10.72 -20.98 -9.63
C ASP A 103 10.82 -19.80 -10.62
N ILE A 104 9.89 -19.70 -11.57
CA ILE A 104 9.84 -18.59 -12.54
C ILE A 104 9.57 -17.24 -11.86
N VAL A 105 8.63 -17.18 -10.92
CA VAL A 105 8.30 -15.95 -10.18
C VAL A 105 9.50 -15.49 -9.35
N THR A 106 10.17 -16.43 -8.70
CA THR A 106 11.28 -16.13 -7.79
C THR A 106 12.55 -15.71 -8.54
N ASN A 107 12.80 -16.31 -9.71
CA ASN A 107 14.09 -16.17 -10.40
C ASN A 107 14.03 -15.41 -11.74
N SER A 108 12.86 -15.20 -12.34
CA SER A 108 12.76 -14.71 -13.73
C SER A 108 11.77 -13.57 -13.98
N LEU A 109 10.71 -13.42 -13.19
CA LEU A 109 9.66 -12.42 -13.49
C LEU A 109 9.95 -11.02 -12.98
N TYR A 110 10.65 -10.88 -11.85
CA TYR A 110 10.93 -9.60 -11.23
C TYR A 110 12.43 -9.32 -11.21
N THR A 111 12.83 -8.23 -11.85
CA THR A 111 14.21 -7.75 -11.81
C THR A 111 14.54 -7.12 -10.45
N ASP A 112 13.57 -6.39 -9.89
CA ASP A 112 13.69 -5.70 -8.62
C ASP A 112 12.96 -6.47 -7.52
N LYS A 113 13.71 -6.94 -6.51
CA LYS A 113 13.14 -7.74 -5.41
C LYS A 113 12.13 -6.95 -4.60
N GLU A 114 12.32 -5.64 -4.41
CA GLU A 114 11.41 -4.76 -3.65
C GLU A 114 9.95 -4.75 -4.13
N VAL A 115 9.68 -5.27 -5.33
CA VAL A 115 8.33 -5.43 -5.89
C VAL A 115 7.46 -6.35 -5.02
N PHE A 116 8.02 -7.24 -4.20
CA PHE A 116 7.21 -8.09 -3.31
C PHE A 116 6.29 -7.27 -2.38
N LEU A 117 6.77 -6.14 -1.85
CA LEU A 117 5.99 -5.24 -1.01
C LEU A 117 4.79 -4.66 -1.77
N ARG A 118 4.99 -4.28 -3.05
CA ARG A 118 3.91 -3.79 -3.92
C ARG A 118 2.82 -4.84 -4.09
N GLU A 119 3.22 -6.08 -4.36
CA GLU A 119 2.27 -7.19 -4.57
C GLU A 119 1.47 -7.49 -3.30
N LEU A 120 2.14 -7.57 -2.14
CA LEU A 120 1.47 -7.86 -0.87
C LEU A 120 0.54 -6.73 -0.41
N VAL A 121 0.95 -5.47 -0.56
CA VAL A 121 0.08 -4.31 -0.27
C VAL A 121 -1.12 -4.27 -1.22
N SER A 122 -0.93 -4.65 -2.49
CA SER A 122 -2.02 -4.74 -3.45
C SER A 122 -3.02 -5.84 -3.08
N ASN A 123 -2.54 -7.00 -2.62
CA ASN A 123 -3.40 -8.08 -2.10
C ASN A 123 -4.18 -7.66 -0.84
N ALA A 124 -3.53 -6.94 0.08
CA ALA A 124 -4.16 -6.37 1.26
C ALA A 124 -5.27 -5.36 0.88
N SER A 125 -4.99 -4.46 -0.08
CA SER A 125 -5.97 -3.51 -0.61
C SER A 125 -7.17 -4.23 -1.24
N ASP A 126 -6.94 -5.28 -2.02
CA ASP A 126 -8.02 -6.10 -2.60
C ASP A 126 -8.88 -6.77 -1.52
N ALA A 127 -8.27 -7.28 -0.45
CA ALA A 127 -8.98 -7.91 0.65
C ALA A 127 -9.88 -6.91 1.41
N LEU A 128 -9.39 -5.69 1.62
CA LEU A 128 -10.16 -4.59 2.21
C LEU A 128 -11.31 -4.14 1.29
N GLU A 129 -11.07 -4.06 -0.02
CA GLU A 129 -12.08 -3.69 -1.01
C GLU A 129 -13.21 -4.73 -1.07
N LYS A 130 -12.88 -6.02 -1.06
CA LYS A 130 -13.86 -7.11 -0.97
C LYS A 130 -14.73 -7.00 0.28
N LEU A 131 -14.11 -6.78 1.43
CA LEU A 131 -14.85 -6.63 2.69
C LEU A 131 -15.78 -5.42 2.65
N ARG A 132 -15.27 -4.26 2.21
CA ARG A 132 -16.06 -3.03 2.04
C ARG A 132 -17.28 -3.29 1.16
N HIS A 133 -17.10 -4.03 0.07
CA HIS A 133 -18.19 -4.37 -0.83
C HIS A 133 -19.24 -5.26 -0.16
N VAL A 134 -18.83 -6.34 0.51
CA VAL A 134 -19.74 -7.25 1.22
C VAL A 134 -20.55 -6.50 2.28
N GLN A 135 -19.90 -5.60 3.03
CA GLN A 135 -20.54 -4.76 4.04
C GLN A 135 -21.53 -3.76 3.42
N ALA A 136 -21.15 -3.10 2.33
CA ALA A 136 -22.00 -2.11 1.67
C ALA A 136 -23.25 -2.74 1.01
N THR A 137 -23.15 -3.98 0.55
CA THR A 137 -24.25 -4.70 -0.12
C THR A 137 -25.06 -5.60 0.80
N ASN A 138 -24.65 -5.74 2.07
CA ASN A 138 -25.23 -6.69 3.03
C ASN A 138 -25.31 -8.13 2.48
N GLN A 139 -24.34 -8.55 1.67
CA GLN A 139 -24.29 -9.89 1.08
C GLN A 139 -24.09 -10.98 2.13
N ALA A 140 -23.41 -10.66 3.24
CA ALA A 140 -23.17 -11.59 4.34
C ALA A 140 -23.04 -10.84 5.67
N THR A 141 -23.35 -11.53 6.77
CA THR A 141 -23.02 -11.04 8.12
C THR A 141 -21.51 -11.10 8.32
N THR A 142 -20.93 -9.98 8.76
CA THR A 142 -19.48 -9.88 9.00
C THR A 142 -19.19 -9.61 10.46
N ILE A 143 -18.08 -10.17 10.95
CA ILE A 143 -17.60 -9.93 12.32
C ILE A 143 -16.77 -8.64 12.40
N ASP A 144 -16.68 -8.10 13.62
CA ASP A 144 -15.81 -6.97 13.99
C ASP A 144 -16.04 -5.72 13.11
N SER A 145 -17.27 -5.48 12.64
CA SER A 145 -17.60 -4.45 11.62
C SER A 145 -17.19 -3.02 11.98
N ASP A 146 -16.91 -2.76 13.25
CA ASP A 146 -16.37 -1.52 13.80
C ASP A 146 -14.85 -1.35 13.63
N VAL A 147 -14.11 -2.43 13.35
CA VAL A 147 -12.68 -2.37 13.08
C VAL A 147 -12.42 -1.57 11.80
N PRO A 148 -11.50 -0.59 11.81
CA PRO A 148 -11.15 0.18 10.61
C PRO A 148 -10.57 -0.68 9.49
N LEU A 149 -10.83 -0.29 8.24
CA LEU A 149 -10.22 -0.89 7.05
C LEU A 149 -8.84 -0.27 6.82
N GLU A 150 -7.78 -1.02 7.13
CA GLU A 150 -6.41 -0.53 7.08
C GLU A 150 -5.39 -1.65 6.83
N ILE A 151 -4.19 -1.24 6.42
CA ILE A 151 -3.03 -2.08 6.21
C ILE A 151 -1.97 -1.66 7.24
N ARG A 152 -1.45 -2.60 8.00
CA ARG A 152 -0.36 -2.41 8.97
C ARG A 152 0.86 -3.19 8.52
N ILE A 153 2.02 -2.58 8.64
CA ILE A 153 3.30 -3.16 8.27
C ILE A 153 4.23 -2.99 9.46
N GLU A 154 4.84 -4.09 9.89
CA GLU A 154 5.72 -4.15 11.05
C GLU A 154 7.07 -4.72 10.63
N THR A 155 8.15 -4.03 11.01
CA THR A 155 9.52 -4.47 10.75
C THR A 155 10.20 -4.89 12.04
N ASP A 156 10.95 -5.99 12.02
CA ASP A 156 11.67 -6.51 13.18
C ASP A 156 13.10 -6.92 12.80
N GLU A 157 14.06 -6.04 13.10
CA GLU A 157 15.48 -6.29 12.86
C GLU A 157 16.07 -7.40 13.75
N VAL A 158 15.49 -7.62 14.94
CA VAL A 158 16.01 -8.60 15.90
C VAL A 158 15.71 -10.01 15.43
N ASN A 159 14.48 -10.24 14.97
CA ASN A 159 14.04 -11.53 14.46
C ASN A 159 14.22 -11.69 12.94
N GLY A 160 14.63 -10.62 12.23
CA GLY A 160 14.77 -10.64 10.78
C GLY A 160 13.44 -10.86 10.06
N THR A 161 12.37 -10.22 10.55
CA THR A 161 11.02 -10.41 9.99
C THR A 161 10.38 -9.13 9.51
N LEU A 162 9.49 -9.30 8.53
CA LEU A 162 8.60 -8.27 8.02
C LEU A 162 7.19 -8.84 8.01
N THR A 163 6.25 -8.14 8.65
CA THR A 163 4.84 -8.54 8.73
C THR A 163 3.96 -7.53 8.04
N ILE A 164 3.06 -8.00 7.17
CA ILE A 164 2.02 -7.20 6.52
C ILE A 164 0.66 -7.75 6.95
N THR A 165 -0.14 -6.92 7.63
CA THR A 165 -1.46 -7.27 8.14
C THR A 165 -2.53 -6.39 7.51
N ASP A 166 -3.57 -6.99 6.98
CA ASP A 166 -4.79 -6.31 6.55
C ASP A 166 -5.97 -6.67 7.47
N THR A 167 -6.90 -5.74 7.64
CA THR A 167 -8.15 -5.96 8.38
C THR A 167 -9.33 -6.33 7.46
N GLY A 168 -9.02 -6.95 6.31
CA GLY A 168 -9.95 -7.25 5.23
C GLY A 168 -10.75 -8.54 5.44
N ILE A 169 -11.18 -9.12 4.33
CA ILE A 169 -12.11 -10.26 4.32
C ILE A 169 -11.53 -11.55 4.91
N GLY A 170 -10.20 -11.67 4.96
CA GLY A 170 -9.51 -12.86 5.42
C GLY A 170 -9.67 -14.07 4.50
N LEU A 171 -9.16 -15.20 4.96
CA LEU A 171 -9.14 -16.48 4.23
C LEU A 171 -9.66 -17.57 5.15
N THR A 172 -10.51 -18.42 4.59
CA THR A 172 -10.91 -19.70 5.18
C THR A 172 -9.83 -20.75 4.95
N ARG A 173 -9.98 -21.94 5.56
CA ARG A 173 -9.08 -23.06 5.30
C ARG A 173 -9.03 -23.42 3.83
N ASP A 174 -10.20 -23.50 3.21
CA ASP A 174 -10.37 -23.89 1.82
C ASP A 174 -9.83 -22.80 0.88
N ASP A 175 -9.95 -21.52 1.27
CA ASP A 175 -9.29 -20.43 0.55
C ASP A 175 -7.77 -20.55 0.60
N MET A 176 -7.17 -20.87 1.75
CA MET A 176 -5.72 -21.06 1.84
C MET A 176 -5.25 -22.20 0.94
N ILE A 177 -5.94 -23.34 0.97
CA ILE A 177 -5.60 -24.50 0.12
C ILE A 177 -5.76 -24.15 -1.37
N SER A 178 -6.84 -23.46 -1.73
CA SER A 178 -7.18 -23.20 -3.14
C SER A 178 -6.47 -21.99 -3.75
N HIS A 179 -6.18 -20.94 -2.97
CA HIS A 179 -5.55 -19.70 -3.45
C HIS A 179 -4.04 -19.64 -3.16
N LEU A 180 -3.60 -20.15 -2.00
CA LEU A 180 -2.17 -20.20 -1.64
C LEU A 180 -1.52 -21.54 -1.98
N GLY A 181 -2.30 -22.63 -2.11
CA GLY A 181 -1.79 -23.94 -2.50
C GLY A 181 -1.80 -24.22 -4.01
N THR A 182 -2.45 -23.36 -4.81
CA THR A 182 -2.57 -23.50 -6.27
C THR A 182 -2.17 -22.19 -6.95
N ILE A 183 -1.05 -22.17 -7.68
CA ILE A 183 -0.61 -20.95 -8.40
C ILE A 183 -1.55 -20.65 -9.59
N ALA A 184 -1.66 -19.36 -9.94
CA ALA A 184 -2.43 -18.81 -11.05
C ALA A 184 -3.95 -18.81 -10.86
N ARG A 185 -4.42 -19.05 -9.63
CA ARG A 185 -5.81 -18.86 -9.22
C ARG A 185 -5.95 -17.58 -8.39
N SER A 186 -6.33 -16.48 -9.02
CA SER A 186 -6.67 -15.24 -8.29
C SER A 186 -8.09 -15.31 -7.75
N GLY A 187 -8.23 -15.41 -6.42
CA GLY A 187 -9.52 -15.23 -5.75
C GLY A 187 -10.12 -13.84 -5.99
N SER A 188 -9.28 -12.80 -6.16
CA SER A 188 -9.73 -11.44 -6.52
C SER A 188 -10.35 -11.37 -7.91
N LYS A 189 -9.81 -12.11 -8.89
CA LYS A 189 -10.39 -12.22 -10.23
C LYS A 189 -11.72 -12.96 -10.21
N ALA A 190 -11.80 -14.05 -9.44
CA ALA A 190 -13.04 -14.82 -9.30
C ALA A 190 -14.15 -13.95 -8.71
N PHE A 191 -13.85 -13.24 -7.62
CA PHE A 191 -14.76 -12.28 -6.98
C PHE A 191 -15.20 -11.18 -7.96
N ALA A 192 -14.27 -10.51 -8.64
CA ALA A 192 -14.60 -9.48 -9.64
C ALA A 192 -15.54 -10.01 -10.74
N SER A 193 -15.30 -11.24 -11.21
CA SER A 193 -16.11 -11.88 -12.25
C SER A 193 -17.52 -12.24 -11.76
N GLU A 194 -17.65 -12.66 -10.52
CA GLU A 194 -18.95 -12.94 -9.88
C GLU A 194 -19.74 -11.64 -9.66
N MET A 195 -19.06 -10.59 -9.22
CA MET A 195 -19.64 -9.27 -9.02
C MET A 195 -20.20 -8.67 -10.31
N ALA A 196 -19.44 -8.74 -11.41
CA ALA A 196 -19.87 -8.25 -12.72
C ALA A 196 -21.11 -8.99 -13.25
N LYS A 197 -21.32 -10.25 -12.86
CA LYS A 197 -22.51 -11.03 -13.24
C LYS A 197 -23.73 -10.67 -12.38
N ASN A 198 -23.53 -10.42 -11.09
CA ASN A 198 -24.61 -10.25 -10.14
C ASN A 198 -25.16 -8.81 -10.09
N ASN A 199 -24.38 -7.79 -10.50
CA ASN A 199 -24.84 -6.39 -10.49
C ASN A 199 -24.44 -5.61 -11.77
N PRO A 200 -25.03 -5.93 -12.94
CA PRO A 200 -24.67 -5.34 -14.23
C PRO A 200 -24.92 -3.82 -14.34
N ASP A 201 -25.82 -3.26 -13.52
CA ASP A 201 -26.19 -1.84 -13.55
C ASP A 201 -25.49 -0.99 -12.45
N SER A 202 -24.63 -1.58 -11.62
CA SER A 202 -23.90 -0.90 -10.54
C SER A 202 -22.49 -0.47 -10.98
N VAL A 203 -21.86 0.47 -10.24
CA VAL A 203 -20.43 0.80 -10.43
C VAL A 203 -19.62 -0.47 -10.32
N ASP A 204 -18.93 -0.85 -11.40
CA ASP A 204 -18.20 -2.12 -11.48
C ASP A 204 -17.18 -2.23 -10.33
N PRO A 205 -17.40 -3.14 -9.35
CA PRO A 205 -16.48 -3.35 -8.23
C PRO A 205 -15.11 -3.87 -8.69
N SER A 206 -15.03 -4.38 -9.92
CA SER A 206 -13.76 -4.76 -10.53
C SER A 206 -12.81 -3.57 -10.63
N LEU A 207 -13.29 -2.32 -10.73
CA LEU A 207 -12.48 -1.08 -10.84
C LEU A 207 -11.54 -0.86 -9.63
N GLY A 208 -11.87 -1.39 -8.45
CA GLY A 208 -11.05 -1.30 -7.25
C GLY A 208 -10.02 -2.41 -7.08
N ILE A 209 -10.18 -3.53 -7.80
CA ILE A 209 -9.38 -4.74 -7.63
C ILE A 209 -8.13 -4.68 -8.51
N ILE A 210 -6.97 -4.93 -7.92
CA ILE A 210 -5.66 -4.86 -8.56
C ILE A 210 -5.22 -6.26 -9.06
N GLY A 211 -5.37 -7.30 -8.22
CA GLY A 211 -4.80 -8.63 -8.45
C GLY A 211 -5.53 -9.51 -9.47
N LYS A 212 -5.00 -9.65 -10.69
CA LYS A 212 -5.61 -10.45 -11.78
C LYS A 212 -4.98 -11.84 -12.01
N PHE A 213 -3.70 -12.01 -11.69
CA PHE A 213 -2.92 -13.19 -12.11
C PHE A 213 -2.76 -14.28 -11.04
N GLY A 214 -2.88 -13.94 -9.74
CA GLY A 214 -2.78 -14.94 -8.67
C GLY A 214 -1.37 -15.49 -8.44
N VAL A 215 -0.33 -14.73 -8.83
CA VAL A 215 1.09 -15.07 -8.62
C VAL A 215 1.79 -14.11 -7.65
N GLY A 216 1.21 -12.94 -7.39
CA GLY A 216 1.86 -11.87 -6.63
C GLY A 216 2.24 -12.26 -5.20
N PHE A 217 1.48 -13.14 -4.54
CA PHE A 217 1.84 -13.66 -3.21
C PHE A 217 3.23 -14.33 -3.17
N TYR A 218 3.57 -15.10 -4.20
CA TYR A 218 4.82 -15.87 -4.24
C TYR A 218 6.06 -15.01 -4.44
N SER A 219 5.89 -13.73 -4.80
CA SER A 219 6.98 -12.75 -4.79
C SER A 219 7.65 -12.62 -3.41
N ALA A 220 6.94 -12.95 -2.32
CA ALA A 220 7.49 -12.98 -0.97
C ALA A 220 8.68 -13.95 -0.83
N PHE A 221 8.71 -15.05 -1.59
CA PHE A 221 9.82 -16.02 -1.58
C PHE A 221 11.09 -15.52 -2.29
N MET A 222 11.04 -14.36 -2.98
CA MET A 222 12.25 -13.70 -3.47
C MET A 222 13.15 -13.29 -2.31
N VAL A 223 12.54 -12.78 -1.24
CA VAL A 223 13.25 -12.21 -0.07
C VAL A 223 13.11 -13.05 1.20
N GLY A 224 12.09 -13.90 1.28
CA GLY A 224 11.82 -14.73 2.45
C GLY A 224 12.33 -16.15 2.30
N GLU A 225 12.96 -16.69 3.34
CA GLU A 225 13.27 -18.11 3.46
C GLU A 225 12.04 -18.93 3.88
N LYS A 226 11.15 -18.32 4.65
CA LYS A 226 9.90 -18.90 5.13
C LYS A 226 8.83 -17.83 5.19
N VAL A 227 7.64 -18.17 4.69
CA VAL A 227 6.47 -17.29 4.71
C VAL A 227 5.37 -17.99 5.51
N GLN A 228 4.79 -17.26 6.45
CA GLN A 228 3.62 -17.70 7.20
C GLN A 228 2.45 -16.77 6.91
N VAL A 229 1.26 -17.33 6.66
CA VAL A 229 0.03 -16.57 6.51
C VAL A 229 -0.90 -16.97 7.63
N ARG A 230 -1.22 -16.02 8.51
CA ARG A 230 -2.23 -16.17 9.55
C ARG A 230 -3.50 -15.49 9.06
N SER A 231 -4.66 -16.12 9.19
CA SER A 231 -5.89 -15.47 8.77
C SER A 231 -7.11 -15.93 9.55
N LYS A 232 -8.06 -15.00 9.67
CA LYS A 232 -9.40 -15.25 10.19
C LYS A 232 -10.39 -14.59 9.23
N SER A 233 -11.26 -15.40 8.63
CA SER A 233 -12.33 -14.90 7.76
C SER A 233 -13.22 -13.91 8.51
N SER A 234 -13.61 -12.84 7.84
CA SER A 234 -14.57 -11.88 8.36
C SER A 234 -16.02 -12.39 8.26
N MET A 235 -16.26 -13.44 7.47
CA MET A 235 -17.61 -13.97 7.25
C MET A 235 -18.04 -14.81 8.45
N GLU A 236 -19.25 -14.54 8.97
CA GLU A 236 -19.81 -15.38 10.01
C GLU A 236 -20.41 -16.65 9.39
N SER A 237 -19.88 -17.81 9.79
CA SER A 237 -20.34 -19.12 9.32
C SER A 237 -20.45 -20.08 10.49
N GLU A 238 -21.60 -20.76 10.62
CA GLU A 238 -21.79 -21.83 11.61
C GLU A 238 -20.96 -23.08 11.30
N LYS A 239 -20.53 -23.25 10.04
CA LYS A 239 -19.76 -24.42 9.59
C LYS A 239 -18.26 -24.24 9.73
N GLU A 240 -17.78 -23.02 9.90
CA GLU A 240 -16.35 -22.73 9.98
C GLU A 240 -15.89 -22.56 11.43
N SER A 241 -14.69 -23.06 11.71
CA SER A 241 -14.06 -22.85 13.01
C SER A 241 -13.82 -21.35 13.21
N LYS A 242 -14.23 -20.81 14.36
CA LYS A 242 -13.89 -19.44 14.78
C LYS A 242 -12.40 -19.25 15.05
N THR A 243 -11.65 -20.35 15.09
CA THR A 243 -10.21 -20.35 15.33
C THR A 243 -9.48 -19.89 14.08
N PRO A 244 -8.62 -18.87 14.16
CA PRO A 244 -7.77 -18.48 13.04
C PRO A 244 -6.89 -19.64 12.56
N ILE A 245 -6.45 -19.56 11.32
CA ILE A 245 -5.67 -20.61 10.66
C ILE A 245 -4.30 -20.05 10.32
N VAL A 246 -3.28 -20.90 10.37
CA VAL A 246 -1.93 -20.60 9.89
C VAL A 246 -1.56 -21.51 8.73
N TRP A 247 -1.05 -20.90 7.68
CA TRP A 247 -0.38 -21.54 6.56
C TRP A 247 1.11 -21.21 6.62
N SER A 248 1.99 -22.16 6.30
CA SER A 248 3.44 -21.96 6.35
C SER A 248 4.15 -22.69 5.22
N SER A 249 5.11 -22.04 4.55
CA SER A 249 5.93 -22.68 3.51
C SER A 249 7.31 -22.02 3.40
N SER A 250 8.29 -22.79 2.95
CA SER A 250 9.61 -22.34 2.51
C SER A 250 9.69 -22.09 0.99
N GLY A 251 8.60 -22.30 0.25
CA GLY A 251 8.57 -22.23 -1.20
C GLY A 251 9.15 -23.46 -1.91
N THR A 252 9.57 -24.51 -1.19
CA THR A 252 10.28 -25.68 -1.77
C THR A 252 9.36 -26.82 -2.23
N GLY A 253 8.09 -26.57 -2.52
CA GLY A 253 7.20 -27.58 -3.09
C GLY A 253 6.09 -28.12 -2.19
N SER A 254 6.04 -27.71 -0.92
CA SER A 254 4.99 -28.06 0.04
C SER A 254 4.66 -26.91 0.98
N TYR A 255 3.57 -27.03 1.72
CA TYR A 255 3.14 -26.12 2.76
C TYR A 255 2.41 -26.86 3.88
N ASP A 256 2.44 -26.29 5.07
CA ASP A 256 1.72 -26.77 6.23
C ASP A 256 0.49 -25.89 6.49
N ILE A 257 -0.61 -26.50 6.93
CA ILE A 257 -1.80 -25.79 7.41
C ILE A 257 -2.22 -26.32 8.78
N ALA A 258 -2.53 -25.43 9.71
CA ALA A 258 -2.94 -25.78 11.07
C ALA A 258 -3.87 -24.70 11.66
N ALA A 259 -4.58 -25.07 12.72
CA ALA A 259 -5.22 -24.06 13.58
C ALA A 259 -4.13 -23.20 14.25
N LEU A 260 -4.35 -21.89 14.30
CA LEU A 260 -3.44 -20.97 14.98
C LEU A 260 -3.53 -21.19 16.49
N SER A 261 -2.38 -21.22 17.15
CA SER A 261 -2.31 -21.36 18.61
C SER A 261 -2.96 -20.19 19.33
N SER A 262 -3.61 -20.45 20.46
CA SER A 262 -4.44 -19.48 21.19
C SER A 262 -3.67 -18.31 21.82
N ASP A 263 -2.35 -18.45 21.97
CA ASP A 263 -1.44 -17.41 22.46
C ASP A 263 -1.10 -16.36 21.38
N ILE A 264 -1.32 -16.69 20.11
CA ILE A 264 -1.09 -15.78 18.99
C ILE A 264 -2.42 -15.11 18.63
N ARG A 265 -2.48 -13.78 18.82
CA ARG A 265 -3.63 -13.00 18.41
C ARG A 265 -3.70 -12.89 16.88
N GLN A 266 -4.86 -13.20 16.32
CA GLN A 266 -5.22 -12.89 14.93
C GLN A 266 -6.69 -12.44 14.89
N ASP A 267 -6.87 -11.15 14.69
CA ASP A 267 -8.18 -10.55 14.43
C ASP A 267 -8.60 -10.85 12.97
N ARG A 268 -9.75 -10.34 12.51
CA ARG A 268 -10.18 -10.57 11.12
C ARG A 268 -9.14 -10.09 10.09
N GLY A 269 -9.16 -10.69 8.92
CA GLY A 269 -8.23 -10.37 7.83
C GLY A 269 -7.07 -11.35 7.77
N ALA A 270 -5.94 -10.92 7.21
CA ALA A 270 -4.76 -11.76 7.04
C ALA A 270 -3.47 -11.05 7.49
N SER A 271 -2.54 -11.81 8.03
CA SER A 271 -1.19 -11.38 8.37
C SER A 271 -0.17 -12.26 7.65
N VAL A 272 0.62 -11.67 6.77
CA VAL A 272 1.73 -12.33 6.06
C VAL A 272 3.02 -12.00 6.81
N VAL A 273 3.60 -13.00 7.46
CA VAL A 273 4.88 -12.91 8.17
C VAL A 273 5.96 -13.51 7.27
N ILE A 274 6.95 -12.69 6.93
CA ILE A 274 8.09 -13.09 6.09
C ILE A 274 9.31 -13.19 7.00
N HIS A 275 9.86 -14.39 7.11
CA HIS A 275 11.18 -14.63 7.70
C HIS A 275 12.19 -14.37 6.58
N LEU A 276 12.92 -13.26 6.69
CA LEU A 276 13.80 -12.76 5.62
C LEU A 276 15.05 -13.63 5.51
N LYS A 277 15.55 -13.78 4.28
CA LYS A 277 16.87 -14.38 4.03
C LYS A 277 17.97 -13.46 4.55
N ASP A 278 19.12 -14.04 4.89
CA ASP A 278 20.30 -13.31 5.36
C ASP A 278 20.74 -12.16 4.41
N ASP A 279 20.58 -12.35 3.11
CA ASP A 279 20.92 -11.36 2.07
C ASP A 279 19.84 -10.29 1.85
N HIS A 280 18.73 -10.35 2.61
CA HIS A 280 17.57 -9.46 2.47
C HIS A 280 17.07 -8.89 3.80
N LEU A 281 17.90 -8.91 4.84
CA LEU A 281 17.60 -8.27 6.13
C LEU A 281 17.38 -6.75 6.03
N GLU A 282 17.77 -6.12 4.91
CA GLU A 282 17.44 -4.73 4.59
C GLU A 282 15.94 -4.43 4.63
N TYR A 283 15.06 -5.42 4.43
CA TYR A 283 13.60 -5.24 4.54
C TYR A 283 13.06 -5.35 5.97
N ALA A 284 13.93 -5.60 6.96
CA ALA A 284 13.62 -5.41 8.38
C ALA A 284 13.95 -3.99 8.88
N ASP A 285 14.60 -3.14 8.05
CA ASP A 285 14.81 -1.73 8.36
C ASP A 285 13.59 -0.89 7.94
N GLU A 286 13.09 -0.08 8.88
CA GLU A 286 11.91 0.75 8.68
C GLU A 286 12.06 1.72 7.51
N LYS A 287 13.22 2.39 7.38
CA LYS A 287 13.43 3.41 6.34
C LYS A 287 13.44 2.82 4.95
N ARG A 288 14.02 1.62 4.80
CA ARG A 288 14.02 0.88 3.55
C ARG A 288 12.60 0.54 3.14
N VAL A 289 11.79 -0.01 4.05
CA VAL A 289 10.39 -0.33 3.79
C VAL A 289 9.58 0.94 3.48
N GLU A 290 9.76 2.02 4.24
CA GLU A 290 9.09 3.31 4.00
C GLU A 290 9.38 3.84 2.59
N THR A 291 10.63 3.74 2.13
CA THR A 291 11.04 4.16 0.78
C THR A 291 10.31 3.37 -0.30
N VAL A 292 10.20 2.05 -0.13
CA VAL A 292 9.49 1.17 -1.08
C VAL A 292 7.99 1.47 -1.08
N LEU A 293 7.38 1.67 0.09
CA LEU A 293 5.97 2.01 0.21
C LEU A 293 5.64 3.36 -0.45
N LYS A 294 6.47 4.38 -0.24
CA LYS A 294 6.32 5.69 -0.90
C LYS A 294 6.51 5.61 -2.41
N LYS A 295 7.35 4.69 -2.89
CA LYS A 295 7.57 4.47 -4.33
C LYS A 295 6.34 3.83 -4.99
N TYR A 296 5.82 2.73 -4.45
CA TYR A 296 4.83 1.90 -5.14
C TYR A 296 3.39 2.08 -4.67
N SER A 297 3.18 2.39 -3.39
CA SER A 297 1.90 2.23 -2.70
C SER A 297 1.37 3.53 -2.09
N ASN A 298 2.00 4.67 -2.38
CA ASN A 298 1.64 5.97 -1.80
C ASN A 298 0.20 6.43 -2.13
N PHE A 299 -0.42 5.83 -3.15
CA PHE A 299 -1.73 6.21 -3.66
C PHE A 299 -2.80 5.12 -3.50
N VAL A 300 -2.48 4.06 -2.75
CA VAL A 300 -3.44 3.01 -2.38
C VAL A 300 -4.58 3.63 -1.56
N ASN A 301 -5.80 3.11 -1.77
CA ASN A 301 -7.05 3.72 -1.25
C ASN A 301 -7.25 3.57 0.27
N PHE A 302 -6.51 2.69 0.91
CA PHE A 302 -6.63 2.39 2.34
C PHE A 302 -5.44 2.96 3.12
N PRO A 303 -5.61 3.38 4.37
CA PRO A 303 -4.49 3.79 5.23
C PRO A 303 -3.46 2.67 5.36
N ILE A 304 -2.19 3.03 5.19
CA ILE A 304 -1.02 2.16 5.39
C ILE A 304 -0.24 2.71 6.57
N PHE A 305 -0.11 1.92 7.62
CA PHE A 305 0.69 2.20 8.80
C PHE A 305 1.97 1.37 8.77
N LEU A 306 3.13 1.99 8.95
CA LEU A 306 4.42 1.35 9.15
C LEU A 306 4.84 1.59 10.59
N ASN A 307 5.00 0.53 11.39
CA ASN A 307 5.36 0.59 12.81
C ASN A 307 4.46 1.57 13.62
N GLY A 308 3.20 1.70 13.23
CA GLY A 308 2.21 2.60 13.85
C GLY A 308 2.10 3.99 13.23
N GLU A 309 3.00 4.38 12.32
CA GLU A 309 2.96 5.68 11.64
C GLU A 309 2.34 5.59 10.23
N ARG A 310 1.44 6.51 9.89
CA ARG A 310 0.77 6.50 8.58
C ARG A 310 1.72 6.99 7.48
N VAL A 311 1.97 6.15 6.47
CA VAL A 311 2.92 6.45 5.38
C VAL A 311 2.24 7.08 4.17
N ASN A 312 1.08 6.57 3.74
CA ASN A 312 0.37 7.10 2.57
C ASN A 312 -0.56 8.27 2.95
N THR A 313 -0.08 9.49 2.72
CA THR A 313 -0.79 10.73 3.03
C THR A 313 -1.27 11.49 1.80
N MET A 314 -0.82 11.07 0.61
CA MET A 314 -1.12 11.75 -0.64
C MET A 314 -2.30 11.15 -1.36
N GLU A 315 -3.20 12.00 -1.83
CA GLU A 315 -4.34 11.56 -2.63
C GLU A 315 -3.98 11.48 -4.11
N ALA A 316 -4.55 10.48 -4.80
CA ALA A 316 -4.44 10.32 -6.24
C ALA A 316 -5.31 11.35 -6.98
N ILE A 317 -4.86 12.62 -7.06
CA ILE A 317 -5.67 13.71 -7.61
C ILE A 317 -5.99 13.55 -9.10
N TRP A 318 -5.19 12.77 -9.85
CA TRP A 318 -5.49 12.45 -11.26
C TRP A 318 -6.80 11.64 -11.41
N ALA A 319 -7.18 10.88 -10.38
CA ALA A 319 -8.42 10.11 -10.35
C ALA A 319 -9.65 10.96 -10.01
N LYS A 320 -9.47 12.18 -9.49
CA LYS A 320 -10.57 13.12 -9.20
C LYS A 320 -11.10 13.79 -10.47
N PRO A 321 -12.36 14.26 -10.48
CA PRO A 321 -12.85 15.13 -11.55
C PRO A 321 -12.00 16.41 -11.63
N PRO A 322 -11.57 16.87 -12.82
CA PRO A 322 -10.71 18.05 -12.95
C PRO A 322 -11.28 19.33 -12.32
N LYS A 323 -12.61 19.44 -12.22
CA LYS A 323 -13.28 20.59 -11.63
C LYS A 323 -13.22 20.62 -10.09
N GLU A 324 -12.85 19.52 -9.45
CA GLU A 324 -12.78 19.39 -7.98
C GLU A 324 -11.36 19.59 -7.44
N VAL A 325 -10.37 19.76 -8.32
CA VAL A 325 -8.97 19.94 -7.94
C VAL A 325 -8.60 21.41 -8.07
N THR A 326 -8.15 22.03 -6.97
CA THR A 326 -7.74 23.44 -6.96
C THR A 326 -6.32 23.62 -7.50
N ASP A 327 -5.97 24.85 -7.89
CA ASP A 327 -4.64 25.19 -8.38
C ASP A 327 -3.56 24.99 -7.30
N GLU A 328 -3.87 25.24 -6.02
CA GLU A 328 -2.98 24.99 -4.89
C GLU A 328 -2.73 23.50 -4.70
N THR A 329 -3.77 22.69 -4.88
CA THR A 329 -3.68 21.22 -4.83
C THR A 329 -2.81 20.71 -5.98
N HIS A 330 -3.01 21.22 -7.19
CA HIS A 330 -2.18 20.89 -8.34
C HIS A 330 -0.72 21.26 -8.13
N THR A 331 -0.44 22.44 -7.56
CA THR A 331 0.91 22.92 -7.30
C THR A 331 1.61 22.06 -6.24
N SER A 332 0.91 21.74 -5.16
CA SER A 332 1.43 20.89 -4.08
C SER A 332 1.76 19.48 -4.59
N PHE A 333 0.86 18.90 -5.39
CA PHE A 333 1.08 17.60 -6.00
C PHE A 333 2.21 17.61 -7.04
N TYR A 334 2.33 18.67 -7.84
CA TYR A 334 3.44 18.85 -8.77
C TYR A 334 4.79 18.86 -8.05
N LYS A 335 4.92 19.66 -6.98
CA LYS A 335 6.14 19.77 -6.18
C LYS A 335 6.52 18.43 -5.57
N PHE A 336 5.54 17.69 -5.04
CA PHE A 336 5.73 16.33 -4.54
C PHE A 336 6.20 15.37 -5.64
N LEU A 337 5.45 15.27 -6.74
CA LEU A 337 5.69 14.30 -7.81
C LEU A 337 7.05 14.51 -8.50
N ALA A 338 7.37 15.77 -8.80
CA ALA A 338 8.57 16.12 -9.55
C ALA A 338 9.79 16.39 -8.66
N ASN A 339 9.62 16.36 -7.33
CA ASN A 339 10.58 16.91 -6.37
C ASN A 339 11.04 18.32 -6.78
N ALA A 340 10.07 19.16 -7.19
CA ALA A 340 10.32 20.45 -7.80
C ALA A 340 10.26 21.59 -6.78
N PHE A 341 11.15 22.57 -6.95
CA PHE A 341 11.12 23.81 -6.18
C PHE A 341 10.22 24.87 -6.82
N ASP A 342 9.98 24.75 -8.13
CA ASP A 342 9.23 25.71 -8.92
C ASP A 342 7.73 25.37 -8.98
N GLU A 343 6.98 26.12 -9.78
CA GLU A 343 5.54 25.95 -9.96
C GLU A 343 5.22 25.52 -11.40
N PRO A 344 4.12 24.78 -11.62
CA PRO A 344 3.76 24.39 -12.97
C PRO A 344 3.30 25.63 -13.75
N LEU A 345 3.89 25.86 -14.93
CA LEU A 345 3.38 26.87 -15.86
C LEU A 345 1.99 26.53 -16.36
N ASP A 346 1.72 25.25 -16.56
CA ASP A 346 0.47 24.74 -17.09
C ASP A 346 0.16 23.35 -16.57
N VAL A 347 -1.12 23.02 -16.58
CA VAL A 347 -1.67 21.76 -16.12
C VAL A 347 -2.60 21.20 -17.20
N LEU A 348 -2.42 19.92 -17.55
CA LEU A 348 -3.37 19.16 -18.35
C LEU A 348 -3.88 17.99 -17.52
N HIS A 349 -5.07 18.15 -16.96
CA HIS A 349 -5.82 17.06 -16.33
C HIS A 349 -6.76 16.45 -17.37
N TYR A 350 -6.38 15.29 -17.88
CA TYR A 350 -7.04 14.62 -18.99
C TYR A 350 -7.70 13.31 -18.53
N ARG A 351 -8.93 13.10 -18.98
CA ARG A 351 -9.68 11.85 -18.78
C ARG A 351 -10.30 11.42 -20.09
N ALA A 352 -10.22 10.14 -20.39
CA ALA A 352 -10.87 9.52 -21.53
C ALA A 352 -11.32 8.12 -21.16
N ASP A 353 -12.53 7.74 -21.53
CA ASP A 353 -13.09 6.42 -21.21
C ASP A 353 -13.07 5.48 -22.43
N ALA A 354 -12.81 5.99 -23.64
CA ALA A 354 -12.76 5.22 -24.88
C ALA A 354 -11.67 5.72 -25.86
N PRO A 355 -10.99 4.83 -26.61
CA PRO A 355 -11.13 3.37 -26.62
C PRO A 355 -10.43 2.66 -25.43
N LEU A 356 -9.71 3.42 -24.60
CA LEU A 356 -9.07 2.95 -23.37
C LEU A 356 -9.42 3.94 -22.26
N GLU A 357 -9.68 3.44 -21.05
CA GLU A 357 -9.82 4.30 -19.89
C GLU A 357 -8.45 4.82 -19.47
N ILE A 358 -8.29 6.14 -19.52
CA ILE A 358 -7.05 6.87 -19.24
C ILE A 358 -7.38 8.02 -18.31
N LYS A 359 -6.71 8.05 -17.15
CA LYS A 359 -6.66 9.19 -16.24
C LYS A 359 -5.23 9.72 -16.27
N ALA A 360 -5.02 10.90 -16.82
CA ALA A 360 -3.70 11.48 -16.96
C ALA A 360 -3.64 12.89 -16.38
N LEU A 361 -2.50 13.22 -15.77
CA LEU A 361 -2.24 14.53 -15.23
C LEU A 361 -0.82 14.94 -15.61
N PHE A 362 -0.71 15.99 -16.42
CA PHE A 362 0.56 16.50 -16.90
C PHE A 362 0.79 17.92 -16.43
N TYR A 363 2.04 18.21 -16.14
CA TYR A 363 2.55 19.49 -15.71
C TYR A 363 3.65 19.93 -16.65
N ILE A 364 3.59 21.20 -17.02
CA ILE A 364 4.67 21.88 -17.72
C ILE A 364 5.48 22.67 -16.68
N PRO A 365 6.71 22.27 -16.35
CA PRO A 365 7.55 23.01 -15.40
C PRO A 365 7.81 24.45 -15.84
N SER A 366 7.95 25.37 -14.88
CA SER A 366 8.45 26.72 -15.14
C SER A 366 9.95 26.77 -15.30
N PHE A 367 10.65 25.89 -14.59
CA PHE A 367 12.07 25.69 -14.72
C PHE A 367 12.39 24.59 -15.75
N HIS A 368 13.27 24.91 -16.71
CA HIS A 368 13.72 23.96 -17.73
C HIS A 368 15.23 23.79 -17.65
N SER A 369 15.70 22.70 -17.03
CA SER A 369 17.12 22.47 -16.73
C SER A 369 18.00 22.45 -17.99
N GLU A 370 17.52 21.83 -19.07
CA GLU A 370 18.21 21.77 -20.38
C GLU A 370 18.47 23.18 -20.97
N LYS A 371 17.55 24.15 -20.77
CA LYS A 371 17.74 25.53 -21.27
C LYS A 371 18.82 26.27 -20.50
N HIS A 372 19.12 25.82 -19.29
CA HIS A 372 20.16 26.36 -18.43
C HIS A 372 21.47 25.55 -18.54
N GLY A 373 21.60 24.66 -19.53
CA GLY A 373 22.82 23.90 -19.80
C GLY A 373 23.07 22.74 -18.83
N MET A 374 22.08 22.31 -18.04
CA MET A 374 22.23 21.27 -17.02
C MET A 374 22.14 19.83 -17.58
N GLY A 375 22.57 19.62 -18.82
CA GLY A 375 22.46 18.33 -19.50
C GLY A 375 21.03 17.95 -19.88
N ARG A 376 20.89 16.76 -20.46
CA ARG A 376 19.62 16.22 -20.96
C ARG A 376 18.70 15.84 -19.80
N MET A 377 17.41 16.16 -19.92
CA MET A 377 16.38 15.77 -18.96
C MET A 377 15.97 14.31 -19.17
N GLU A 378 15.75 13.60 -18.06
CA GLU A 378 15.05 12.32 -18.09
C GLU A 378 13.54 12.51 -18.31
N PRO A 379 12.85 11.52 -18.89
CA PRO A 379 11.39 11.49 -18.94
C PRO A 379 10.79 11.75 -17.55
N GLY A 380 9.63 12.41 -17.53
CA GLY A 380 9.02 12.90 -16.30
C GLY A 380 7.68 12.29 -15.95
N VAL A 381 7.18 11.37 -16.76
CA VAL A 381 5.84 10.80 -16.61
C VAL A 381 5.93 9.38 -16.10
N SER A 382 5.24 9.10 -15.00
CA SER A 382 5.16 7.75 -14.44
C SER A 382 3.89 7.03 -14.90
N LEU A 383 4.00 5.73 -15.14
CA LEU A 383 2.88 4.85 -15.47
C LEU A 383 2.34 4.19 -14.20
N TYR A 384 1.04 4.35 -14.00
CA TYR A 384 0.27 3.70 -12.94
C TYR A 384 -0.78 2.79 -13.56
N SER A 385 -1.18 1.78 -12.78
CA SER A 385 -2.41 1.05 -13.01
C SER A 385 -3.15 0.93 -11.70
N ARG A 386 -4.38 1.44 -11.65
CA ARG A 386 -5.24 1.40 -10.46
C ARG A 386 -4.53 1.98 -9.24
N LYS A 387 -3.85 3.12 -9.45
CA LYS A 387 -3.04 3.84 -8.45
C LYS A 387 -1.77 3.12 -7.95
N VAL A 388 -1.44 1.96 -8.51
CA VAL A 388 -0.18 1.25 -8.24
C VAL A 388 0.85 1.61 -9.29
N LEU A 389 2.07 1.96 -8.86
CA LEU A 389 3.16 2.31 -9.78
C LEU A 389 3.62 1.07 -10.57
N ILE A 390 3.60 1.18 -11.90
CA ILE A 390 4.12 0.16 -12.82
C ILE A 390 5.54 0.51 -13.25
N GLU A 391 5.74 1.73 -13.74
CA GLU A 391 7.02 2.21 -14.23
C GLU A 391 7.20 3.69 -13.88
N ALA A 392 8.29 4.00 -13.17
CA ALA A 392 8.66 5.39 -12.89
C ALA A 392 9.34 6.01 -14.12
N LYS A 393 8.94 7.24 -14.50
CA LYS A 393 9.61 8.01 -15.56
C LYS A 393 9.72 7.23 -16.89
N SER A 394 8.61 6.62 -17.32
CA SER A 394 8.57 5.80 -18.53
C SER A 394 8.89 6.61 -19.80
N PRO A 395 9.84 6.17 -20.63
CA PRO A 395 10.16 6.81 -21.91
C PRO A 395 9.11 6.56 -23.00
N ASP A 396 8.25 5.56 -22.82
CA ASP A 396 7.33 5.07 -23.87
C ASP A 396 5.99 5.79 -23.88
N ILE A 397 5.67 6.56 -22.84
CA ILE A 397 4.37 7.26 -22.72
C ILE A 397 4.31 8.50 -23.62
N LEU A 398 5.36 9.31 -23.60
CA LEU A 398 5.45 10.56 -24.34
C LEU A 398 6.62 10.52 -25.32
N PRO A 399 6.48 11.10 -26.52
CA PRO A 399 7.61 11.30 -27.41
C PRO A 399 8.77 12.02 -26.72
N ASP A 400 10.01 11.67 -27.09
CA ASP A 400 11.22 12.18 -26.47
C ASP A 400 11.32 13.73 -26.40
N TRP A 401 10.77 14.44 -27.38
CA TRP A 401 10.75 15.91 -27.39
C TRP A 401 9.84 16.54 -26.31
N LEU A 402 9.01 15.73 -25.63
CA LEU A 402 8.16 16.11 -24.50
C LEU A 402 8.71 15.64 -23.14
N ARG A 403 9.93 15.11 -23.06
CA ARG A 403 10.54 14.59 -21.81
C ARG A 403 10.57 15.58 -20.63
N PHE A 404 10.49 16.89 -20.90
CA PHE A 404 10.40 17.92 -19.87
C PHE A 404 9.08 17.89 -19.10
N VAL A 405 8.01 17.33 -19.67
CA VAL A 405 6.70 17.22 -19.03
C VAL A 405 6.79 16.27 -17.84
N LYS A 406 6.25 16.70 -16.70
CA LYS A 406 6.14 15.89 -15.48
C LYS A 406 4.71 15.44 -15.30
N GLY A 407 4.46 14.25 -14.77
CA GLY A 407 3.08 13.81 -14.62
C GLY A 407 2.89 12.33 -14.35
N VAL A 408 1.63 11.92 -14.44
CA VAL A 408 1.21 10.54 -14.27
C VAL A 408 0.21 10.16 -15.37
N VAL A 409 0.25 8.91 -15.78
CA VAL A 409 -0.79 8.26 -16.58
C VAL A 409 -1.22 7.01 -15.84
N ASP A 410 -2.52 6.90 -15.59
CA ASP A 410 -3.15 5.75 -14.93
C ASP A 410 -4.17 5.11 -15.88
N SER A 411 -4.06 3.80 -16.06
CA SER A 411 -4.94 2.98 -16.91
C SER A 411 -5.20 1.61 -16.29
N GLU A 412 -6.36 1.02 -16.61
CA GLU A 412 -6.94 -0.15 -15.92
C GLU A 412 -6.29 -1.52 -16.17
#